data_AF-A0A7W9UH90-F1
#
_entry.id   AF-A0A7W9UH90-F1
#
_cell.length_a   1.000
_cell.length_b   1.000
_cell.length_c   1.000
_cell.angle_alpha   90.00
_cell.angle_beta   90.00
_cell.angle_gamma   90.00
#
_symmetry.space_group_name_H-M   'P 1'
#
loop_
_entity.id
_entity.type
_entity.pdbx_description
1 polymer ?
#
loop_
_entity_poly.entity_id
_entity_poly.type
_entity_poly.pdbx_seq_one_letter_code
_entity_poly.pdbx_strand_id
1 'polypeptide(L)'
;MKVLDKLLDDPCSSFYGYDLSKSTGIKSGTLYPMLVRLEEAGWLESGWEVAEVEGRPRRRFYKLTTDGLQGAYQVLRSLPAPKVAPRALNGLRPAHGSAL
;
A
#
# COMPACT_ATOMS: atom_id res chain seq x y z
N MET A 1 3.08 7.43 1.79
CA MET A 1 2.80 6.67 0.56
C MET A 1 1.99 5.46 1.01
N LYS A 2 1.73 4.40 0.24
CA LYS A 2 0.88 3.31 0.78
C LYS A 2 1.45 1.91 0.65
N VAL A 3 2.09 1.55 -0.48
CA VAL A 3 2.59 0.17 -0.65
C VAL A 3 3.92 -0.06 0.04
N LEU A 4 4.93 0.77 -0.20
CA LEU A 4 6.23 0.63 0.50
C LEU A 4 6.07 0.74 2.02
N ASP A 5 5.28 1.72 2.47
CA ASP A 5 4.90 1.83 3.90
C ASP A 5 4.29 0.53 4.42
N LYS A 6 3.38 -0.10 3.67
CA LYS A 6 2.75 -1.36 4.09
C LYS A 6 3.68 -2.57 4.06
N LEU A 7 4.60 -2.62 3.09
CA LEU A 7 5.60 -3.68 3.00
C LEU A 7 6.63 -3.58 4.13
N LEU A 8 6.95 -2.36 4.56
CA LEU A 8 7.89 -2.08 5.65
C LEU A 8 7.29 -2.25 7.06
N ASP A 9 5.96 -2.34 7.17
CA ASP A 9 5.23 -2.68 8.41
C ASP A 9 5.64 -4.07 8.93
N ASP A 10 5.92 -5.00 8.02
CA ASP A 10 6.42 -6.34 8.32
C ASP A 10 7.35 -6.85 7.19
N PRO A 11 8.64 -6.42 7.18
CA PRO A 11 9.52 -6.58 6.02
C PRO A 11 9.96 -8.04 5.76
N CYS A 12 9.88 -8.90 6.77
CA CYS A 12 10.22 -10.33 6.62
C CYS A 12 9.04 -11.16 6.10
N SER A 13 7.84 -10.59 6.10
CA SER A 13 6.61 -11.30 5.75
C SER A 13 6.33 -11.27 4.26
N SER A 14 5.50 -12.22 3.85
CA SER A 14 5.01 -12.34 2.48
C SER A 14 3.61 -11.75 2.39
N PHE A 15 3.38 -10.92 1.38
CA PHE A 15 2.13 -10.20 1.17
C PHE A 15 1.41 -10.71 -0.07
N TYR A 16 0.09 -10.88 0.02
CA TYR A 16 -0.74 -11.17 -1.15
C TYR A 16 -1.19 -9.87 -1.82
N GLY A 17 -1.14 -9.83 -3.15
CA GLY A 17 -1.55 -8.63 -3.91
C GLY A 17 -2.99 -8.18 -3.61
N TYR A 18 -3.90 -9.14 -3.38
CA TYR A 18 -5.27 -8.81 -2.97
C TYR A 18 -5.32 -8.09 -1.62
N ASP A 19 -4.57 -8.55 -0.62
CA ASP A 19 -4.55 -7.94 0.72
C ASP A 19 -3.86 -6.58 0.71
N LEU A 20 -2.83 -6.40 -0.13
CA LEU A 20 -2.21 -5.10 -0.41
C LEU A 20 -3.22 -4.13 -1.04
N SER A 21 -4.01 -4.58 -2.02
CA SER A 21 -5.07 -3.78 -2.65
C SER A 21 -6.09 -3.31 -1.59
N LYS A 22 -6.54 -4.25 -0.74
CA LYS A 22 -7.54 -3.97 0.29
C LYS A 22 -7.02 -3.03 1.38
N SER A 23 -5.81 -3.26 1.87
CA SER A 23 -5.22 -2.48 2.97
C SER A 23 -4.78 -1.07 2.54
N THR A 24 -4.26 -0.93 1.32
CA THR A 24 -3.82 0.38 0.79
C THR A 24 -4.95 1.16 0.11
N GLY A 25 -6.01 0.49 -0.32
CA GLY A 25 -7.09 1.06 -1.13
C GLY A 25 -6.65 1.41 -2.56
N ILE A 26 -5.49 0.91 -3.00
CA ILE A 26 -5.03 1.10 -4.38
C ILE A 26 -5.74 0.09 -5.26
N LYS A 27 -6.38 0.59 -6.33
CA LYS A 27 -7.09 -0.26 -7.29
C LYS A 27 -6.15 -1.29 -7.90
N SER A 28 -6.64 -2.51 -8.12
CA SER A 28 -5.88 -3.62 -8.71
C SER A 28 -5.19 -3.25 -10.03
N GLY A 29 -5.85 -2.49 -10.90
CA GLY A 29 -5.28 -2.05 -12.18
C GLY A 29 -4.06 -1.12 -12.05
N THR A 30 -3.83 -0.53 -10.88
CA THR A 30 -2.62 0.24 -10.56
C THR A 30 -1.65 -0.60 -9.73
N LEU A 31 -2.17 -1.38 -8.78
CA LEU A 31 -1.35 -2.14 -7.85
C LEU A 31 -0.50 -3.20 -8.58
N TYR A 32 -1.12 -4.03 -9.41
CA TYR A 32 -0.40 -5.16 -10.00
C TYR A 32 0.71 -4.72 -10.97
N PRO A 33 0.51 -3.75 -11.87
CA PRO A 33 1.61 -3.21 -12.68
C PRO A 33 2.74 -2.61 -11.83
N MET A 34 2.42 -2.02 -10.67
CA MET A 34 3.45 -1.50 -9.76
C MET A 34 4.21 -2.63 -9.06
N LEU A 35 3.54 -3.69 -8.61
CA LEU A 35 4.19 -4.87 -8.02
C LEU A 35 5.13 -5.54 -9.03
N VAL A 36 4.72 -5.64 -10.30
CA VAL A 36 5.58 -6.14 -11.39
C VAL A 36 6.82 -5.28 -11.55
N ARG A 37 6.69 -3.95 -11.60
CA ARG A 37 7.86 -3.05 -11.71
C ARG A 37 8.82 -3.16 -10.53
N LEU A 38 8.30 -3.34 -9.32
CA LEU A 38 9.14 -3.54 -8.14
C LEU A 38 9.85 -4.90 -8.18
N GLU A 39 9.20 -5.94 -8.67
CA GLU A 39 9.80 -7.25 -8.92
C GLU A 39 10.89 -7.18 -10.01
N GLU A 40 10.61 -6.52 -11.15
CA GLU A 40 11.57 -6.30 -12.23
C GLU A 40 12.78 -5.47 -11.78
N ALA A 41 12.58 -4.54 -10.83
CA ALA A 41 13.66 -3.77 -10.22
C ALA A 41 14.45 -4.57 -9.16
N GLY A 42 14.07 -5.82 -8.88
CA GLY A 42 14.70 -6.67 -7.86
C GLY A 42 14.33 -6.31 -6.43
N TRP A 43 13.33 -5.45 -6.21
CA TRP A 43 12.91 -5.01 -4.87
C TRP A 43 11.94 -6.00 -4.22
N LEU A 44 11.22 -6.77 -5.04
CA LEU A 44 10.35 -7.84 -4.58
C LEU A 44 10.78 -9.17 -5.19
N GLU A 45 10.78 -10.20 -4.36
CA GLU A 45 10.66 -11.58 -4.83
C GLU A 45 9.19 -11.99 -4.81
N SER A 46 8.78 -12.83 -5.76
CA SER A 46 7.41 -13.37 -5.79
C SER A 46 7.42 -14.88 -5.98
N GLY A 47 6.33 -15.51 -5.54
CA GLY A 47 6.12 -16.93 -5.70
C GLY A 47 4.66 -17.30 -5.52
N TRP A 48 4.36 -18.57 -5.68
CA TRP A 48 3.04 -19.12 -5.44
C TRP A 48 3.00 -19.84 -4.10
N GLU A 49 1.87 -19.77 -3.39
CA GLU A 49 1.64 -20.61 -2.22
C GLU A 49 1.94 -22.07 -2.57
N VAL A 50 2.72 -22.73 -1.70
CA VAL A 50 3.08 -24.15 -1.86
C VAL A 50 1.87 -25.04 -1.56
N ALA A 51 1.07 -24.64 -0.56
CA ALA A 51 -0.10 -25.40 -0.12
C ALA A 51 -1.26 -25.20 -1.10
N GLU A 52 -1.71 -26.31 -1.67
CA GLU A 52 -3.00 -26.37 -2.36
C GLU A 52 -4.10 -26.54 -1.32
N VAL A 53 -4.98 -25.54 -1.23
CA VAL A 53 -6.12 -25.59 -0.33
C VAL A 53 -7.34 -25.94 -1.17
N GLU A 54 -8.02 -27.03 -0.80
CA GLU A 54 -9.17 -27.56 -1.53
C GLU A 54 -10.23 -26.46 -1.76
N GLY A 55 -10.66 -26.31 -3.02
CA GLY A 55 -11.67 -25.33 -3.40
C GLY A 55 -11.17 -23.88 -3.63
N ARG A 56 -9.87 -23.59 -3.58
CA ARG A 56 -9.35 -22.26 -3.99
C ARG A 56 -8.04 -22.35 -4.79
N PRO A 57 -7.84 -21.45 -5.78
CA PRO A 57 -6.56 -21.36 -6.47
C PRO A 57 -5.45 -20.88 -5.53
N ARG A 58 -4.23 -21.30 -5.82
CA ARG A 58 -3.01 -20.83 -5.13
C ARG A 58 -2.88 -19.32 -5.27
N ARG A 59 -2.43 -18.65 -4.21
CA ARG A 59 -2.21 -17.19 -4.22
C ARG A 59 -0.76 -16.88 -4.56
N ARG A 60 -0.54 -15.82 -5.35
CA ARG A 60 0.79 -15.25 -5.55
C ARG A 60 1.15 -14.35 -4.38
N PHE A 61 2.31 -14.58 -3.78
CA PHE A 61 2.86 -13.77 -2.70
C PHE A 61 4.00 -12.88 -3.23
N TYR A 62 4.27 -11.80 -2.50
CA TYR A 62 5.34 -10.85 -2.74
C TYR A 62 6.08 -10.58 -1.43
N LYS A 63 7.41 -10.57 -1.46
CA LYS A 63 8.24 -10.32 -0.28
C LYS A 63 9.37 -9.36 -0.63
N LEU A 64 9.71 -8.47 0.31
CA LEU A 64 10.85 -7.56 0.13
C LEU A 64 12.15 -8.36 0.08
N THR A 65 12.96 -8.04 -0.93
CA THR A 65 14.37 -8.45 -0.95
C THR A 65 15.18 -7.52 -0.05
N THR A 66 16.45 -7.87 0.21
CA THR A 66 17.36 -6.99 0.95
C THR A 66 17.54 -5.64 0.24
N ASP A 67 17.67 -5.65 -1.09
CA ASP A 67 17.81 -4.44 -1.90
C ASP A 67 16.52 -3.60 -1.89
N GLY A 68 15.36 -4.26 -1.98
CA GLY A 68 14.06 -3.60 -1.89
C GLY A 68 13.84 -2.96 -0.52
N LEU A 69 14.27 -3.61 0.55
CA LEU A 69 14.20 -3.07 1.91
C LEU A 69 15.04 -1.78 2.03
N GLN A 70 16.29 -1.82 1.57
CA GLN A 70 17.18 -0.64 1.60
C GLN A 70 16.63 0.50 0.73
N GLY A 71 16.22 0.19 -0.50
CA GLY A 71 15.63 1.15 -1.43
C GLY A 71 14.36 1.79 -0.89
N ALA A 72 13.47 0.99 -0.28
CA ALA A 72 12.23 1.49 0.32
C ALA A 72 12.50 2.48 1.47
N TYR A 73 13.45 2.19 2.36
CA TYR A 73 13.84 3.13 3.42
C TYR A 73 14.44 4.43 2.86
N GLN A 74 15.28 4.35 1.83
CA GLN A 74 15.84 5.53 1.18
C GLN A 74 14.76 6.38 0.54
N VAL A 75 13.82 5.75 -0.18
CA VAL A 75 12.67 6.44 -0.77
C VAL A 75 11.91 7.15 0.33
N LEU A 76 11.45 6.47 1.38
CA LEU A 76 10.68 7.08 2.47
C LEU A 76 11.41 8.25 3.13
N ARG A 77 12.72 8.16 3.33
CA ARG A 77 13.54 9.24 3.88
C ARG A 77 13.65 10.46 2.95
N SER A 78 13.63 10.23 1.64
CA SER A 78 13.73 11.29 0.63
C SER A 78 12.40 11.99 0.36
N LEU A 79 11.27 11.40 0.78
CA LEU A 79 9.98 12.02 0.58
C LEU A 79 9.87 13.27 1.44
N PRO A 80 9.43 14.40 0.87
CA PRO A 80 9.03 15.52 1.70
C PRO A 80 7.94 15.04 2.65
N ALA A 81 8.00 15.51 3.90
CA ALA A 81 6.93 15.28 4.87
C ALA A 81 5.59 15.58 4.18
N PRO A 82 4.56 14.72 4.38
CA PRO A 82 3.28 14.93 3.74
C PRO A 82 2.85 16.37 3.98
N LYS A 83 2.53 17.10 2.91
CA LYS A 83 1.86 18.40 3.03
C LYS A 83 0.48 18.11 3.62
N VAL A 84 0.41 17.98 4.93
CA VAL A 84 -0.84 18.02 5.66
C VAL A 84 -1.30 19.45 5.49
N ALA A 85 -2.16 19.69 4.49
CA ALA A 85 -2.93 20.93 4.49
C ALA A 85 -3.62 20.97 5.86
N PRO A 86 -3.44 22.03 6.67
CA PRO A 86 -4.27 22.17 7.85
C PRO A 86 -5.70 22.06 7.36
N ARG A 87 -6.47 21.14 7.94
CA ARG A 87 -7.88 20.95 7.58
C ARG A 87 -8.62 22.20 8.04
N ALA A 88 -8.57 23.25 7.24
CA ALA A 88 -9.34 24.46 7.42
C ALA A 88 -10.82 24.09 7.20
N LEU A 89 -11.52 23.93 8.32
CA LEU A 89 -12.87 24.40 8.61
C LEU A 89 -13.84 24.52 7.42
N ASN A 90 -14.92 23.76 7.44
CA ASN A 90 -16.22 24.32 7.05
C ASN A 90 -17.38 23.58 7.74
N GLY A 91 -17.96 24.20 8.76
CA GLY A 91 -19.05 23.59 9.54
C GLY A 91 -19.80 24.48 10.52
N LEU A 92 -19.35 25.71 10.82
CA LEU A 92 -20.18 26.66 11.57
C LEU A 92 -21.03 27.46 10.57
N ARG A 93 -22.16 26.87 10.16
CA ARG A 93 -23.28 27.63 9.61
C ARG A 93 -24.03 28.26 10.79
N PRO A 94 -24.22 29.59 10.87
CA PRO A 94 -25.20 30.15 11.80
C PRO A 94 -26.60 29.68 11.39
N ALA A 95 -27.37 29.23 12.39
CA ALA A 95 -28.75 28.78 12.21
C ALA A 95 -29.61 29.90 11.63
N HIS A 96 -30.51 29.53 10.71
CA HIS A 96 -31.51 30.42 10.15
C HIS A 96 -32.40 30.98 11.26
N GLY A 97 -32.51 32.31 11.31
CA GLY A 97 -33.63 32.97 11.97
C GLY A 97 -34.91 32.64 11.21
N SER A 98 -35.89 32.09 11.92
CA SER A 98 -37.27 31.98 11.44
C SER A 98 -38.12 32.87 12.34
N ALA A 99 -38.81 33.81 11.70
CA ALA A 99 -39.83 34.66 12.28
C ALA A 99 -40.98 33.82 12.88
N LEU A 100 -41.52 34.28 14.01
CA LEU A 100 -42.91 34.76 14.15
C LEU A 100 -42.95 35.79 15.28
#